data_AF-A0A7Y5REB8-F1
#
_entry.id   AF-A0A7Y5REB8-F1
#
_cell.length_a   1.000
_cell.length_b   1.000
_cell.length_c   1.000
_cell.angle_alpha   90.00
_cell.angle_beta   90.00
_cell.angle_gamma   90.00
#
_symmetry.space_group_name_H-M   'P 1'
#
loop_
_entity.id
_entity.type
_entity.pdbx_description
1 polymer ?
#
loop_
_entity_poly.entity_id
_entity_poly.type
_entity_poly.pdbx_seq_one_letter_code
_entity_poly.pdbx_strand_id
1 'polypeptide(L)'
;MKSVLYWLATGIIVAELFVGGVADLMRARWASEVMIHLGYPLYMMTILGFWKVLAAAALVFPRINRIREWAYAGTVFELTGAAASHLLRGDGLAVAIAPSVFTLLTLISWILWNVRIKEAGAHR
;
A
#
# COMPACT_ATOMS: atom_id res chain seq x y z
N MET A 1 13.87 16.42 -11.02
CA MET A 1 12.94 15.44 -11.62
C MET A 1 12.65 14.24 -10.71
N LYS A 2 13.65 13.48 -10.23
CA LYS A 2 13.47 12.31 -9.34
C LYS A 2 12.62 12.58 -8.09
N SER A 3 12.81 13.74 -7.44
CA SER A 3 12.04 14.14 -6.24
C SER A 3 10.55 14.34 -6.53
N VAL A 4 10.18 14.92 -7.68
CA VAL A 4 8.78 15.10 -8.08
C VAL A 4 8.13 13.75 -8.35
N LEU A 5 8.79 12.88 -9.11
CA LEU A 5 8.27 11.53 -9.40
C LEU A 5 8.11 10.70 -8.13
N TYR A 6 9.05 10.81 -7.20
CA TYR A 6 8.98 10.19 -5.88
C TYR A 6 7.72 10.63 -5.11
N TRP A 7 7.49 11.95 -5.00
CA TRP A 7 6.34 12.47 -4.26
C TRP A 7 5.01 12.21 -4.95
N LEU A 8 4.97 12.16 -6.29
CA LEU A 8 3.79 11.73 -7.04
C LEU A 8 3.46 10.25 -6.73
N ALA A 9 4.43 9.36 -6.86
CA ALA A 9 4.23 7.93 -6.55
C ALA A 9 3.86 7.72 -5.08
N THR A 10 4.59 8.35 -4.15
CA THR A 10 4.31 8.27 -2.72
C THR A 10 2.93 8.82 -2.39
N GLY A 11 2.53 9.94 -2.97
CA GLY A 11 1.23 10.57 -2.73
C GLY A 11 0.07 9.66 -3.14
N ILE A 12 0.19 8.99 -4.29
CA ILE A 12 -0.82 8.03 -4.77
C ILE A 12 -0.94 6.84 -3.79
N ILE A 13 0.19 6.28 -3.35
CA ILE A 13 0.19 5.13 -2.43
C ILE A 13 -0.30 5.51 -1.05
N VAL A 14 0.09 6.69 -0.54
CA VAL A 14 -0.43 7.20 0.73
C VAL A 14 -1.94 7.42 0.65
N ALA A 15 -2.45 7.93 -0.46
CA ALA A 15 -3.89 8.12 -0.64
C ALA A 15 -4.63 6.78 -0.68
N GLU A 16 -4.12 5.79 -1.41
CA GLU A 16 -4.66 4.43 -1.46
C GLU A 16 -4.70 3.81 -0.06
N LEU A 17 -3.56 3.80 0.65
CA LEU A 17 -3.46 3.24 2.00
C LEU A 17 -4.37 3.98 3.00
N PHE A 18 -4.43 5.31 2.94
CA PHE A 18 -5.23 6.09 3.88
C PHE A 18 -6.73 5.91 3.62
N VAL A 19 -7.18 6.08 2.38
CA VAL A 19 -8.59 5.94 2.02
C VAL A 19 -9.05 4.50 2.19
N GLY A 20 -8.28 3.53 1.69
CA GLY A 20 -8.55 2.11 1.86
C GLY A 20 -8.53 1.69 3.33
N GLY A 21 -7.56 2.16 4.10
CA GLY A 21 -7.45 1.85 5.52
C GLY A 21 -8.60 2.42 6.36
N VAL A 22 -9.00 3.67 6.09
CA VAL A 22 -10.18 4.27 6.74
C VAL A 22 -11.46 3.54 6.32
N ALA A 23 -11.61 3.19 5.04
CA ALA A 23 -12.75 2.41 4.56
C ALA A 23 -12.83 1.04 5.23
N ASP A 24 -11.70 0.37 5.43
CA ASP A 24 -11.60 -0.90 6.15
C ASP A 24 -12.02 -0.75 7.62
N LEU A 25 -11.53 0.29 8.32
CA LEU A 25 -11.90 0.59 9.72
C LEU A 25 -13.37 0.97 9.87
N MET A 26 -13.92 1.73 8.93
CA MET A 26 -15.33 2.13 8.92
C MET A 26 -16.25 1.03 8.41
N ARG A 27 -15.71 -0.09 7.93
CA ARG A 27 -16.47 -1.17 7.26
C ARG A 27 -17.35 -0.61 6.14
N ALA A 28 -16.76 0.22 5.30
CA ALA A 28 -17.44 0.78 4.15
C ALA A 28 -18.02 -0.36 3.30
N ARG A 29 -19.28 -0.21 2.87
CA ARG A 29 -20.05 -1.28 2.21
C ARG A 29 -19.27 -1.96 1.08
N TRP A 30 -18.67 -1.18 0.19
CA TRP A 30 -17.89 -1.69 -0.95
C TRP A 30 -16.67 -2.52 -0.51
N ALA A 31 -15.99 -2.13 0.58
CA ALA A 31 -14.83 -2.86 1.10
C ALA A 31 -15.26 -4.15 1.82
N SER A 32 -16.36 -4.11 2.57
CA SER A 32 -16.92 -5.28 3.23
C SER A 32 -17.45 -6.31 2.23
N GLU A 33 -18.08 -5.87 1.14
CA GLU A 33 -18.52 -6.74 0.05
C GLU A 33 -17.34 -7.49 -0.60
N VAL A 34 -16.20 -6.82 -0.81
CA VAL A 34 -14.96 -7.47 -1.31
C VAL A 34 -14.45 -8.52 -0.32
N MET A 35 -14.39 -8.21 0.98
CA MET A 35 -13.91 -9.16 1.99
C MET A 35 -14.78 -10.41 2.06
N ILE A 36 -16.10 -10.23 2.06
CA ILE A 36 -17.07 -11.34 2.06
C ILE A 36 -16.94 -12.17 0.79
N HIS A 37 -16.84 -11.52 -0.36
CA HIS A 37 -16.67 -12.18 -1.66
C HIS A 37 -15.41 -13.05 -1.69
N LEU A 38 -14.29 -12.52 -1.21
CA LEU A 38 -13.01 -13.23 -1.10
C LEU A 38 -12.99 -14.31 0.02
N GLY A 39 -14.02 -14.36 0.87
CA GLY A 39 -14.13 -15.33 1.96
C GLY A 39 -13.35 -14.96 3.21
N TYR A 40 -12.92 -13.70 3.34
CA TYR A 40 -12.24 -13.21 4.53
C TYR A 40 -13.22 -12.85 5.65
N PRO A 41 -12.89 -13.16 6.92
CA PRO A 41 -13.69 -12.73 8.04
C PRO A 41 -13.57 -11.21 8.24
N LEU A 42 -14.68 -10.55 8.60
CA LEU A 42 -14.75 -9.08 8.69
C LEU A 42 -13.82 -8.45 9.75
N TYR A 43 -13.35 -9.23 10.74
CA TYR A 43 -12.33 -8.71 11.68
C TYR A 43 -11.01 -8.39 10.97
N MET A 44 -10.73 -9.03 9.82
CA MET A 44 -9.52 -8.78 9.03
C MET A 44 -9.50 -7.34 8.51
N MET A 45 -10.65 -6.74 8.24
CA MET A 45 -10.76 -5.31 7.88
C MET A 45 -10.20 -4.42 8.98
N THR A 46 -10.53 -4.69 10.25
CA THR A 46 -10.02 -3.89 11.36
C THR A 46 -8.50 -3.99 11.47
N ILE A 47 -7.94 -5.18 11.26
CA ILE A 47 -6.49 -5.41 11.30
C ILE A 47 -5.81 -4.70 10.12
N LEU A 48 -6.26 -4.95 8.89
CA LEU A 48 -5.69 -4.35 7.68
C LEU A 48 -5.84 -2.83 7.69
N GLY A 49 -7.01 -2.32 8.05
CA GLY A 49 -7.28 -0.89 8.11
C GLY A 49 -6.37 -0.17 9.09
N PHE A 50 -6.16 -0.74 10.28
CA PHE A 50 -5.20 -0.21 11.25
C PHE A 50 -3.78 -0.13 10.68
N TRP A 51 -3.30 -1.21 10.06
CA TRP A 51 -1.96 -1.25 9.48
C TRP A 51 -1.79 -0.33 8.26
N LYS A 52 -2.80 -0.21 7.40
CA LYS A 52 -2.80 0.70 6.24
C LYS A 52 -2.67 2.16 6.67
N VAL A 53 -3.43 2.59 7.68
CA VAL A 53 -3.34 3.97 8.19
C VAL A 53 -1.96 4.25 8.82
N LEU A 54 -1.40 3.29 9.56
CA LEU A 54 -0.04 3.42 10.09
C LEU A 54 1.02 3.47 8.98
N ALA A 55 0.88 2.66 7.93
CA ALA A 55 1.77 2.67 6.78
C ALA A 55 1.71 4.02 6.04
N ALA A 56 0.51 4.57 5.81
CA ALA A 56 0.33 5.90 5.24
C ALA A 56 1.05 6.97 6.06
N ALA A 57 0.88 6.96 7.39
CA ALA A 57 1.58 7.88 8.29
C ALA A 57 3.12 7.73 8.21
N ALA A 58 3.64 6.50 8.19
CA ALA A 58 5.07 6.23 8.06
C ALA A 58 5.68 6.71 6.73
N LEU A 59 4.91 6.64 5.64
CA LEU A 59 5.32 7.10 4.32
C LEU A 59 5.29 8.63 4.19
N VAL A 60 4.47 9.33 4.97
CA VAL A 60 4.46 10.81 5.00
C VAL A 60 5.49 11.39 5.96
N PHE A 61 5.69 10.77 7.13
CA PHE A 61 6.56 11.29 8.18
C PHE A 61 7.88 10.49 8.30
N PRO A 62 8.94 10.84 7.55
CA PRO A 62 10.21 10.10 7.53
C PRO A 62 11.07 10.32 8.79
N ARG A 63 10.59 9.97 9.97
CA ARG A 63 11.42 10.08 11.19
C ARG A 63 12.41 8.92 11.33
N ILE A 64 12.01 7.72 10.93
CA ILE A 64 12.81 6.49 11.11
C ILE A 64 12.77 5.66 9.82
N ASN A 65 13.90 5.54 9.12
CA ASN A 65 13.99 4.81 7.84
C ASN A 65 13.49 3.37 7.95
N ARG A 66 13.75 2.68 9.07
CA ARG A 66 13.31 1.30 9.30
C ARG A 66 11.78 1.14 9.31
N ILE A 67 11.06 2.09 9.90
CA ILE A 67 9.58 2.07 9.92
C ILE A 67 9.05 2.24 8.49
N ARG A 68 9.71 3.08 7.69
CA ARG A 68 9.35 3.27 6.29
C ARG A 68 9.58 2.02 5.44
N GLU A 69 10.68 1.29 5.66
CA GLU A 69 10.91 -0.02 5.02
C GLU A 69 9.78 -1.01 5.36
N TRP A 70 9.35 -1.06 6.62
CA TRP A 70 8.23 -1.91 7.03
C TRP A 70 6.93 -1.52 6.36
N ALA A 71 6.65 -0.21 6.23
CA ALA A 71 5.46 0.27 5.53
C ALA A 71 5.48 -0.15 4.05
N TYR A 72 6.62 -0.02 3.36
CA TYR A 72 6.75 -0.48 1.98
C TYR A 72 6.58 -2.00 1.85
N ALA A 73 7.25 -2.79 2.69
CA ALA A 73 7.12 -4.24 2.66
C ALA A 73 5.68 -4.70 2.92
N GLY A 74 5.04 -4.16 3.96
CA GLY A 74 3.65 -4.46 4.30
C GLY A 74 2.68 -4.10 3.17
N THR A 75 2.89 -2.95 2.52
CA THR A 75 2.06 -2.51 1.37
C THR A 75 2.22 -3.46 0.19
N VAL A 76 3.44 -3.92 -0.12
CA VAL A 76 3.67 -4.91 -1.17
C VAL A 76 2.97 -6.23 -0.83
N PHE A 77 3.06 -6.71 0.42
CA PHE A 77 2.40 -7.95 0.83
C PHE A 77 0.88 -7.87 0.78
N GLU A 78 0.30 -6.74 1.20
CA GLU A 78 -1.14 -6.53 1.15
C GLU A 78 -1.65 -6.49 -0.29
N LEU A 79 -1.02 -5.70 -1.17
CA LEU A 79 -1.47 -5.52 -2.54
C LEU A 79 -1.27 -6.79 -3.40
N THR A 80 -0.13 -7.46 -3.25
CA THR A 80 0.10 -8.75 -3.92
C THR A 80 -0.79 -9.84 -3.37
N GLY A 81 -1.07 -9.81 -2.06
CA GLY A 81 -2.07 -10.66 -1.41
C GLY A 81 -3.45 -10.45 -2.02
N ALA A 82 -3.92 -9.21 -2.10
CA ALA A 82 -5.21 -8.87 -2.71
C ALA A 82 -5.32 -9.35 -4.17
N ALA A 83 -4.28 -9.12 -4.98
CA ALA A 83 -4.22 -9.64 -6.34
C ALA A 83 -4.33 -11.17 -6.38
N ALA A 84 -3.54 -11.86 -5.56
CA ALA A 84 -3.57 -13.31 -5.46
C ALA A 84 -4.94 -13.83 -4.99
N SER A 85 -5.58 -13.19 -4.01
CA SER A 85 -6.90 -13.57 -3.51
C SER A 85 -7.96 -13.52 -4.60
N HIS A 86 -7.99 -12.45 -5.41
CA HIS A 86 -8.90 -12.36 -6.55
C HIS A 86 -8.66 -13.46 -7.59
N LEU A 87 -7.39 -13.74 -7.92
CA LEU A 87 -7.04 -14.79 -8.87
C LEU A 87 -7.42 -16.19 -8.36
N LEU A 88 -7.12 -16.49 -7.09
CA LEU A 88 -7.45 -17.75 -6.44
C LEU A 88 -8.96 -17.92 -6.23
N ARG A 89 -9.72 -16.82 -6.13
CA ARG A 89 -11.18 -16.83 -6.08
C ARG A 89 -11.83 -17.06 -7.44
N GLY A 90 -11.08 -16.87 -8.53
CA GLY A 90 -11.56 -17.07 -9.90
C GLY A 90 -12.17 -15.81 -10.54
N ASP A 91 -11.90 -14.62 -10.01
CA ASP A 91 -12.47 -13.34 -10.50
C ASP A 91 -11.90 -12.90 -11.87
N GLY A 92 -10.91 -13.63 -12.38
CA GLY A 92 -10.22 -13.32 -13.63
C GLY A 92 -9.13 -12.26 -13.47
N LEU A 93 -8.29 -12.15 -14.51
CA LEU A 93 -7.09 -11.29 -14.49
C LEU A 93 -7.42 -9.80 -14.34
N ALA A 94 -8.56 -9.35 -14.87
CA ALA A 94 -8.91 -7.93 -14.91
C ALA A 94 -9.02 -7.31 -13.50
N VAL A 95 -9.54 -8.06 -12.53
CA VAL A 95 -9.73 -7.59 -11.15
C VAL A 95 -8.39 -7.47 -10.41
N ALA A 96 -7.41 -8.31 -10.76
CA ALA A 96 -6.07 -8.27 -10.18
C ALA A 96 -5.19 -7.13 -10.75
N ILE A 97 -5.60 -6.45 -11.83
CA ILE A 97 -4.80 -5.38 -12.45
C ILE A 97 -4.59 -4.22 -11.49
N ALA A 98 -5.65 -3.73 -10.85
CA ALA A 98 -5.56 -2.59 -9.94
C ALA A 98 -4.56 -2.81 -8.79
N PRO A 99 -4.66 -3.88 -7.96
CA PRO A 99 -3.68 -4.12 -6.91
C PRO A 99 -2.26 -4.38 -7.45
N SER A 100 -2.12 -4.97 -8.65
CA SER A 100 -0.82 -5.13 -9.30
C SER A 100 -0.18 -3.81 -9.72
N VAL A 101 -0.97 -2.87 -10.24
CA VAL A 101 -0.49 -1.51 -10.60
C VAL A 101 -0.05 -0.75 -9.34
N PHE A 102 -0.84 -0.80 -8.26
CA PHE A 102 -0.44 -0.20 -6.98
C PHE A 102 0.82 -0.86 -6.40
N THR A 103 1.00 -2.18 -6.59
CA THR A 103 2.23 -2.88 -6.19
C THR A 103 3.43 -2.30 -6.94
N LEU A 104 3.34 -2.16 -8.27
CA LEU A 104 4.41 -1.57 -9.08
C LEU A 104 4.72 -0.13 -8.67
N LEU A 105 3.69 0.69 -8.42
CA LEU A 105 3.86 2.05 -7.92
C LEU A 105 4.53 2.08 -6.55
N THR A 106 4.21 1.14 -5.66
CA THR A 106 4.86 0.99 -4.35
C THR A 106 6.35 0.70 -4.52
N LEU A 107 6.71 -0.24 -5.39
CA LEU A 107 8.11 -0.58 -5.68
C LEU A 107 8.87 0.60 -6.30
N ILE A 108 8.25 1.32 -7.25
CA ILE A 108 8.84 2.53 -7.85
C ILE A 108 9.09 3.59 -6.79
N SER A 109 8.10 3.84 -5.92
CA SER A 109 8.22 4.79 -4.81
C SER A 109 9.37 4.42 -3.87
N TRP A 110 9.49 3.14 -3.53
CA TRP A 110 10.57 2.61 -2.69
C TRP A 110 11.95 2.77 -3.34
N ILE A 111 12.10 2.43 -4.62
CA ILE A 111 13.36 2.59 -5.37
C ILE A 111 13.78 4.07 -5.37
N LEU A 112 12.86 4.98 -5.70
CA LEU A 112 13.15 6.41 -5.78
C LEU A 112 13.52 7.00 -4.41
N TRP A 113 12.87 6.54 -3.35
CA TRP A 113 13.23 6.92 -1.98
C TRP A 113 14.63 6.46 -1.59
N ASN A 114 14.99 5.22 -1.92
CA ASN A 114 16.33 4.68 -1.64
C ASN A 114 17.43 5.42 -2.38
N VAL A 115 17.20 5.76 -3.65
CA VAL A 115 18.14 6.61 -4.42
C VAL A 115 18.33 7.95 -3.71
N ARG A 116 17.23 8.58 -3.26
CA ARG A 116 17.29 9.87 -2.55
C ARG A 116 18.05 9.80 -1.22
N ILE A 117 17.91 8.73 -0.44
CA ILE A 117 18.66 8.55 0.81
C ILE A 117 20.16 8.41 0.52
N LYS A 118 20.53 7.61 -0.49
CA LYS A 118 21.94 7.43 -0.87
C LYS A 118 22.57 8.74 -1.34
N GLU A 119 21.86 9.51 -2.17
CA GLU A 119 22.30 10.85 -2.61
C GLU A 119 22.47 11.81 -1.40
N ALA A 120 21.53 11.83 -0.46
CA ALA A 120 21.63 12.70 0.73
C ALA A 120 22.74 12.28 1.72
N GLY A 121 23.10 11.01 1.77
CA GLY A 121 24.20 10.48 2.58
C GLY A 121 25.58 10.71 1.94
N ALA A 122 25.67 10.77 0.61
CA ALA A 122 26.92 10.98 -0.12
C ALA A 122 27.49 12.41 0.03
N HIS A 123 26.70 13.35 0.55
CA HIS A 123 27.08 14.74 0.79
C HIS A 123 27.35 15.07 2.27
N ARG A 124 27.45 14.05 3.14
CA ARG A 124 27.84 14.16 4.55
C ARG A 124 29.20 13.53 4.76
#